data_AF-A0A7Y6RDT6-F1
#
_entry.id   AF-A0A7Y6RDT6-F1
#
_cell.length_a   1.000
_cell.length_b   1.000
_cell.length_c   1.000
_cell.angle_alpha   90.00
_cell.angle_beta   90.00
_cell.angle_gamma   90.00
#
_symmetry.space_group_name_H-M   'P 1'
#
loop_
_entity.id
_entity.type
_entity.pdbx_description
1 polymer ?
#
loop_
_entity_poly.entity_id
_entity_poly.type
_entity_poly.pdbx_seq_one_letter_code
_entity_poly.pdbx_strand_id
1 'polypeptide(L)'
;MAKRQPQLNAQGPKADRQAMWETLRALHTDGEPITVDGVWAGMTVTTPKSRVRDYLTGLEKAGYLLRDPGPFKTAQTITLTLTRDVGVEAPRVRKDGTTPTGGLGREQIWRTLKIIGDCTARELADAASTPQVDIAEATANEYLRFLAAADYVSIIRPGSPGVLTRYRLVSTRWTGPRAPMIQRTKQLYDPNTGEVVYTRVTKTEGGEP
;
A
#
# COMPACT_ATOMS: atom_id res chain seq x y z
N MET A 1 8.55 30.02 -13.40
CA MET A 1 9.53 29.07 -12.81
C MET A 1 8.74 27.88 -12.26
N ALA A 2 8.72 26.75 -12.97
CA ALA A 2 7.94 25.57 -12.57
C ALA A 2 8.74 24.73 -11.56
N LYS A 3 8.18 24.51 -10.37
CA LYS A 3 8.76 23.65 -9.33
C LYS A 3 8.80 22.21 -9.84
N ARG A 4 10.01 21.69 -10.09
CA ARG A 4 10.28 20.26 -10.28
C ARG A 4 9.85 19.51 -9.01
N GLN A 5 8.86 18.64 -9.13
CA GLN A 5 8.52 17.69 -8.06
C GLN A 5 9.67 16.70 -7.87
N PRO A 6 10.02 16.34 -6.63
CA PRO A 6 11.08 15.39 -6.36
C PRO A 6 10.65 14.00 -6.84
N GLN A 7 11.36 13.47 -7.85
CA GLN A 7 11.24 12.08 -8.27
C GLN A 7 11.77 11.18 -7.15
N LEU A 8 10.85 10.57 -6.40
CA LEU A 8 11.16 9.52 -5.43
C LEU A 8 11.59 8.27 -6.20
N ASN A 9 12.90 8.09 -6.35
CA ASN A 9 13.53 6.86 -6.82
C ASN A 9 13.37 5.74 -5.78
N ALA A 10 12.16 5.18 -5.69
CA ALA A 10 11.92 3.92 -4.97
C ALA A 10 11.92 2.78 -6.00
N GLN A 11 13.10 2.31 -6.44
CA GLN A 11 13.17 1.12 -7.30
C GLN A 11 12.52 -0.07 -6.57
N GLY A 12 11.35 -0.49 -7.04
CA GLY A 12 10.60 -1.58 -6.46
C GLY A 12 9.18 -1.70 -7.03
N PRO A 13 8.44 -2.78 -6.69
CA PRO A 13 7.13 -3.11 -7.27
C PRO A 13 6.05 -2.02 -7.16
N LYS A 14 6.28 -1.00 -6.32
CA LYS A 14 5.40 0.14 -6.13
C LYS A 14 5.66 1.22 -7.19
N ALA A 15 6.93 1.53 -7.50
CA ALA A 15 7.28 2.46 -8.58
C ALA A 15 6.90 1.90 -9.95
N ASP A 16 7.05 0.59 -10.18
CA ASP A 16 6.65 -0.03 -11.45
C ASP A 16 5.16 0.21 -11.74
N ARG A 17 4.29 0.01 -10.74
CA ARG A 17 2.83 0.19 -10.89
C ARG A 17 2.45 1.65 -11.09
N GLN A 18 3.11 2.55 -10.36
CA GLN A 18 2.88 3.97 -10.50
C GLN A 18 3.23 4.43 -11.92
N ALA A 19 4.39 4.02 -12.45
CA ALA A 19 4.80 4.31 -13.82
C ALA A 19 3.83 3.71 -14.87
N MET A 20 3.37 2.47 -14.66
CA MET A 20 2.36 1.85 -15.54
C MET A 20 1.05 2.65 -15.56
N TRP A 21 0.57 3.09 -14.40
CA TRP A 21 -0.69 3.83 -14.26
C TRP A 21 -0.60 5.23 -14.88
N GLU A 22 0.49 5.95 -14.63
CA GLU A 22 0.75 7.26 -15.24
C GLU A 22 0.80 7.16 -16.76
N THR A 23 1.52 6.16 -17.30
CA THR A 23 1.61 5.93 -18.75
C THR A 23 0.24 5.61 -19.34
N LEU A 24 -0.53 4.73 -18.69
CA LEU A 24 -1.88 4.38 -19.13
C LEU A 24 -2.80 5.61 -19.17
N ARG A 25 -2.74 6.46 -18.14
CA ARG A 25 -3.55 7.70 -18.08
C ARG A 25 -3.13 8.71 -19.14
N ALA A 26 -1.83 8.82 -19.44
CA ALA A 26 -1.34 9.65 -20.52
C ALA A 26 -1.89 9.19 -21.87
N LEU A 27 -1.76 7.89 -22.19
CA LEU A 27 -2.32 7.32 -23.43
C LEU A 27 -3.83 7.58 -23.54
N HIS A 28 -4.58 7.39 -22.45
CA HIS A 28 -6.01 7.68 -22.43
C HIS A 28 -6.32 9.15 -22.68
N THR A 29 -5.55 10.07 -22.08
CA THR A 29 -5.73 11.52 -22.23
C THR A 29 -5.41 11.97 -23.66
N ASP A 30 -4.41 11.36 -24.28
CA ASP A 30 -3.98 11.65 -25.64
C ASP A 30 -4.88 10.99 -26.70
N GLY A 31 -5.87 10.19 -26.28
CA GLY A 31 -6.78 9.47 -27.18
C GLY A 31 -6.14 8.26 -27.88
N GLU A 32 -4.97 7.84 -27.42
CA GLU A 32 -4.24 6.69 -27.95
C GLU A 32 -4.81 5.36 -27.40
N PRO A 33 -4.78 4.27 -28.19
CA PRO A 33 -5.28 2.98 -27.75
C PRO A 33 -4.42 2.43 -26.61
N ILE A 34 -5.06 2.12 -25.47
CA ILE A 34 -4.36 1.48 -24.36
C ILE A 34 -4.11 0.02 -24.71
N THR A 35 -2.85 -0.35 -24.86
CA THR A 35 -2.41 -1.72 -25.14
C THR A 35 -1.26 -2.09 -24.22
N VAL A 36 -1.00 -3.40 -24.03
CA VAL A 36 0.17 -3.85 -23.26
C VAL A 36 1.46 -3.27 -23.84
N ASP A 37 1.54 -3.18 -25.16
CA ASP A 37 2.73 -2.74 -25.89
C ASP A 37 2.90 -1.23 -25.80
N GLY A 38 1.82 -0.47 -25.95
CA GLY A 38 1.83 0.99 -25.77
C GLY A 38 2.21 1.39 -24.35
N VAL A 39 1.64 0.75 -23.33
CA VAL A 39 2.00 1.01 -21.94
C VAL A 39 3.47 0.65 -21.69
N TRP A 40 3.93 -0.53 -22.14
CA TRP A 40 5.32 -0.94 -21.92
C TRP A 40 6.33 -0.03 -22.62
N ALA A 41 6.03 0.43 -23.84
CA ALA A 41 6.90 1.34 -24.60
C ALA A 41 6.93 2.76 -24.03
N GLY A 42 5.85 3.21 -23.39
CA GLY A 42 5.75 4.54 -22.76
C GLY A 42 6.35 4.62 -21.35
N MET A 43 6.70 3.49 -20.74
CA MET A 43 7.28 3.47 -19.39
C MET A 43 8.72 3.99 -19.37
N THR A 44 9.01 4.84 -18.38
CA THR A 44 10.37 5.36 -18.12
C THR A 44 11.21 4.43 -17.24
N VAL A 45 10.60 3.41 -16.65
CA VAL A 45 11.23 2.45 -15.73
C VAL A 45 11.34 1.07 -16.40
N THR A 46 12.54 0.48 -16.36
CA THR A 46 12.78 -0.86 -16.91
C THR A 46 11.95 -1.90 -16.17
N THR A 47 10.91 -2.41 -16.83
CA THR A 47 9.99 -3.41 -16.28
C THR A 47 9.75 -4.52 -17.31
N PRO A 48 9.74 -5.81 -16.92
CA PRO A 48 9.40 -6.89 -17.84
C PRO A 48 7.97 -6.73 -18.38
N LYS A 49 7.79 -6.92 -19.70
CA LYS A 49 6.49 -6.83 -20.38
C LYS A 49 5.43 -7.78 -19.78
N SER A 50 5.86 -8.92 -19.23
CA SER A 50 4.99 -9.85 -18.49
C SER A 50 4.32 -9.22 -17.28
N ARG A 51 5.04 -8.33 -16.56
CA ARG A 51 4.53 -7.64 -15.37
C ARG A 51 3.51 -6.56 -15.73
N VAL A 52 3.73 -5.87 -16.85
CA VAL A 52 2.75 -4.92 -17.41
C VAL A 52 1.46 -5.67 -17.75
N ARG A 53 1.58 -6.80 -18.46
CA ARG A 53 0.43 -7.67 -18.77
C ARG A 53 -0.32 -8.10 -17.51
N ASP A 54 0.39 -8.61 -16.51
CA ASP A 54 -0.24 -9.07 -15.26
C ASP A 54 -0.99 -7.95 -14.52
N TYR A 55 -0.44 -6.72 -14.54
CA TYR A 55 -1.08 -5.56 -13.92
C TYR A 55 -2.32 -5.12 -14.69
N LEU A 56 -2.25 -5.00 -16.02
CA LEU A 56 -3.41 -4.66 -16.85
C LEU A 56 -4.52 -5.70 -16.75
N THR A 57 -4.20 -7.00 -16.71
CA THR A 57 -5.18 -8.07 -16.45
C THR A 57 -5.82 -7.92 -15.06
N GLY A 58 -5.04 -7.53 -14.05
CA GLY A 58 -5.58 -7.24 -12.72
C GLY A 58 -6.54 -6.05 -12.73
N LEU A 59 -6.20 -4.98 -13.44
CA LEU A 59 -7.04 -3.79 -13.57
C LEU A 59 -8.34 -4.07 -14.33
N GLU A 60 -8.27 -4.88 -15.40
CA GLU A 60 -9.44 -5.36 -16.15
C GLU A 60 -10.40 -6.12 -15.23
N LYS A 61 -9.91 -7.14 -14.52
CA LYS A 61 -10.73 -7.93 -13.59
C LYS A 61 -11.28 -7.11 -12.41
N ALA A 62 -10.56 -6.08 -11.99
CA ALA A 62 -10.99 -5.16 -10.94
C ALA A 62 -11.92 -4.04 -11.45
N GLY A 63 -12.29 -4.05 -12.73
CA GLY A 63 -13.23 -3.11 -13.34
C GLY A 63 -12.68 -1.70 -13.56
N TYR A 64 -11.35 -1.54 -13.63
CA TYR A 64 -10.73 -0.27 -14.03
C TYR A 64 -10.61 -0.14 -15.55
N LEU A 65 -10.39 -1.27 -16.22
CA LEU A 65 -10.25 -1.34 -17.67
C LEU A 65 -11.36 -2.22 -18.23
N LEU A 66 -11.85 -1.86 -19.41
CA LEU A 66 -12.72 -2.71 -20.21
C LEU A 66 -11.96 -3.11 -21.47
N ARG A 67 -12.02 -4.39 -21.81
CA ARG A 67 -11.48 -4.88 -23.07
C ARG A 67 -12.49 -4.67 -24.19
N ASP A 68 -12.05 -4.08 -25.29
CA ASP A 68 -12.94 -3.80 -26.42
C ASP A 68 -13.45 -5.12 -27.03
N PRO A 69 -14.76 -5.23 -27.33
CA PRO A 69 -15.33 -6.45 -27.88
C PRO A 69 -14.97 -6.61 -29.36
N GLY A 70 -14.44 -7.78 -29.73
CA GLY A 70 -14.22 -8.11 -31.15
C GLY A 70 -13.62 -9.50 -31.35
N PRO A 71 -13.81 -10.12 -32.54
CA PRO A 71 -13.10 -11.34 -32.90
C PRO A 71 -11.62 -10.99 -33.08
N PHE A 72 -10.82 -11.23 -32.06
CA PHE A 72 -9.38 -11.07 -32.15
C PHE A 72 -8.83 -12.16 -33.07
N LYS A 73 -8.29 -11.78 -34.23
CA LYS A 73 -7.46 -12.70 -35.03
C LYS A 73 -6.22 -13.05 -34.20
N THR A 74 -5.70 -14.27 -34.34
CA THR A 74 -4.42 -14.66 -33.77
C THR A 74 -3.36 -13.62 -34.19
N ALA A 75 -2.72 -12.96 -33.21
CA ALA A 75 -1.78 -11.82 -33.36
C ALA A 75 -2.35 -10.39 -33.37
N GLN A 76 -3.66 -10.17 -33.20
CA GLN A 76 -4.20 -8.80 -33.08
C GLN A 76 -3.97 -8.22 -31.68
N THR A 77 -3.45 -6.99 -31.61
CA THR A 77 -3.24 -6.27 -30.35
C THR A 77 -4.59 -5.99 -29.68
N ILE A 78 -4.69 -6.34 -28.40
CA ILE A 78 -5.88 -6.10 -27.59
C ILE A 78 -5.86 -4.65 -27.12
N THR A 79 -6.89 -3.90 -27.49
CA THR A 79 -7.15 -2.55 -26.98
C THR A 79 -8.01 -2.62 -25.73
N LEU A 80 -7.66 -1.77 -24.76
CA LEU A 80 -8.36 -1.58 -23.51
C LEU A 80 -8.86 -0.14 -23.45
N THR A 81 -9.99 0.06 -22.78
CA THR A 81 -10.56 1.37 -22.50
C THR A 81 -10.52 1.60 -20.99
N LEU A 82 -10.00 2.76 -20.55
CA LEU A 82 -10.04 3.16 -19.15
C LEU A 82 -11.47 3.59 -18.78
N THR A 83 -12.13 2.79 -17.95
CA THR A 83 -13.52 3.05 -17.53
C THR A 83 -13.61 3.69 -16.15
N ARG A 84 -12.60 3.48 -15.30
CA ARG A 84 -12.56 4.08 -13.95
C ARG A 84 -11.18 4.64 -13.63
N ASP A 85 -11.07 5.96 -13.71
CA ASP A 85 -9.89 6.70 -13.26
C ASP A 85 -10.03 7.05 -11.76
N VAL A 86 -9.06 6.62 -10.93
CA VAL A 86 -8.99 6.95 -9.49
C VAL A 86 -8.00 8.10 -9.19
N GLY A 87 -7.52 8.77 -10.23
CA GLY A 87 -6.61 9.90 -10.13
C GLY A 87 -5.15 9.50 -10.12
N VAL A 88 -4.35 10.21 -9.35
CA VAL A 88 -2.88 10.17 -9.44
C VAL A 88 -2.30 8.85 -8.91
N GLU A 89 -2.84 8.32 -7.81
CA GLU A 89 -2.27 7.15 -7.14
C GLU A 89 -2.71 5.84 -7.82
N ALA A 90 -1.75 5.02 -8.22
CA ALA A 90 -2.02 3.78 -8.94
C ALA A 90 -2.84 2.77 -8.09
N PRO A 91 -3.91 2.18 -8.66
CA PRO A 91 -4.67 1.14 -7.99
C PRO A 91 -3.80 -0.05 -7.58
N ARG A 92 -3.93 -0.47 -6.32
CA ARG A 92 -3.33 -1.71 -5.85
C ARG A 92 -4.22 -2.87 -6.23
N VAL A 93 -3.89 -3.56 -7.32
CA VAL A 93 -4.60 -4.76 -7.76
C VAL A 93 -3.63 -5.94 -7.93
N ARG A 94 -4.11 -7.13 -7.60
CA ARG A 94 -3.49 -8.41 -7.95
C ARG A 94 -3.97 -8.84 -9.34
N LYS A 95 -3.28 -9.80 -9.94
CA LYS A 95 -3.63 -10.39 -11.25
C LYS A 95 -5.02 -11.05 -11.28
N ASP A 96 -5.54 -11.43 -10.13
CA ASP A 96 -6.90 -11.98 -9.99
C ASP A 96 -7.99 -10.89 -9.90
N GLY A 97 -7.63 -9.60 -9.90
CA GLY A 97 -8.54 -8.47 -9.75
C GLY A 97 -8.82 -8.09 -8.29
N THR A 98 -8.30 -8.85 -7.31
CA THR A 98 -8.47 -8.50 -5.91
C THR A 98 -7.55 -7.35 -5.52
N THR A 99 -8.06 -6.44 -4.69
CA THR A 99 -7.22 -5.44 -4.04
C THR A 99 -6.49 -6.12 -2.88
N PRO A 100 -5.15 -6.04 -2.77
CA PRO A 100 -4.46 -6.54 -1.59
C PRO A 100 -5.03 -5.84 -0.34
N THR A 101 -5.80 -6.58 0.47
CA THR A 101 -6.28 -6.13 1.78
C THR A 101 -5.13 -5.85 2.76
N GLY A 102 -3.93 -6.37 2.45
CA GLY A 102 -2.67 -6.06 3.12
C GLY A 102 -2.28 -4.58 2.97
N GLY A 103 -2.82 -3.75 3.85
CA GLY A 103 -2.53 -2.32 3.96
C GLY A 103 -3.72 -1.54 4.52
N LEU A 104 -4.93 -1.82 4.02
CA LEU A 104 -6.14 -1.07 4.38
C LEU A 104 -6.44 -1.13 5.87
N GLY A 105 -6.34 -2.31 6.50
CA GLY A 105 -6.55 -2.43 7.94
C GLY A 105 -5.57 -1.59 8.78
N ARG A 106 -4.28 -1.58 8.43
CA ARG A 106 -3.27 -0.78 9.15
C ARG A 106 -3.40 0.71 8.88
N GLU A 107 -3.80 1.10 7.67
CA GLU A 107 -4.15 2.49 7.36
C GLU A 107 -5.35 2.97 8.16
N GLN A 108 -6.39 2.15 8.31
CA GLN A 108 -7.54 2.47 9.16
C GLN A 108 -7.12 2.58 10.62
N ILE A 109 -6.35 1.62 11.15
CA ILE A 109 -5.82 1.70 12.51
C ILE A 109 -5.04 3.01 12.72
N TRP A 110 -4.17 3.39 11.78
CA TRP A 110 -3.36 4.61 11.88
C TRP A 110 -4.22 5.89 11.89
N ARG A 111 -5.24 5.96 11.04
CA ARG A 111 -6.18 7.09 11.01
C ARG A 111 -7.01 7.17 12.28
N THR A 112 -7.51 6.02 12.76
CA THR A 112 -8.31 5.94 13.98
C THR A 112 -7.50 6.32 15.22
N LEU A 113 -6.22 5.93 15.29
CA LEU A 113 -5.31 6.31 16.39
C LEU A 113 -5.23 7.82 16.63
N LYS A 114 -5.36 8.62 15.57
CA LYS A 114 -5.35 10.09 15.66
C LYS A 114 -6.60 10.64 16.36
N ILE A 115 -7.72 9.94 16.25
CA ILE A 115 -9.05 10.42 16.68
C ILE A 115 -9.40 9.84 18.06
N ILE A 116 -9.13 8.55 18.27
CA ILE A 116 -9.58 7.80 19.45
C ILE A 116 -8.88 8.21 20.75
N GLY A 117 -7.71 8.84 20.67
CA GLY A 117 -6.91 9.21 21.84
C GLY A 117 -6.18 8.01 22.43
N ASP A 118 -6.42 7.69 23.70
CA ASP A 118 -5.88 6.48 24.32
C ASP A 118 -6.80 5.28 24.21
N CYS A 119 -6.22 4.15 23.84
CA CYS A 119 -6.95 2.94 23.52
C CYS A 119 -6.15 1.69 23.85
N THR A 120 -6.87 0.60 24.10
CA THR A 120 -6.36 -0.76 24.03
C THR A 120 -6.37 -1.25 22.57
N ALA A 121 -5.69 -2.36 22.29
CA ALA A 121 -5.71 -2.97 20.96
C ALA A 121 -7.12 -3.40 20.51
N ARG A 122 -7.96 -3.82 21.46
CA ARG A 122 -9.36 -4.21 21.20
C ARG A 122 -10.20 -3.02 20.78
N GLU A 123 -10.23 -1.98 21.61
CA GLU A 123 -10.99 -0.75 21.32
C GLU A 123 -10.57 -0.13 19.99
N LEU A 124 -9.27 -0.17 19.68
CA LEU A 124 -8.74 0.34 18.42
C LEU A 124 -9.16 -0.50 17.22
N ALA A 125 -9.18 -1.83 17.35
CA ALA A 125 -9.65 -2.73 16.31
C ALA A 125 -11.14 -2.49 16.02
N ASP A 126 -11.97 -2.46 17.07
CA ASP A 126 -13.41 -2.23 16.97
C ASP A 126 -13.72 -0.88 16.31
N ALA A 127 -13.01 0.18 16.70
CA ALA A 127 -13.22 1.52 16.16
C ALA A 127 -12.66 1.72 14.73
N ALA A 128 -11.71 0.88 14.29
CA ALA A 128 -11.12 0.96 12.95
C ALA A 128 -11.76 -0.02 11.95
N SER A 129 -12.54 -0.99 12.43
CA SER A 129 -13.30 -1.92 11.60
C SER A 129 -14.43 -1.23 10.84
N THR A 130 -14.68 -1.70 9.62
CA THR A 130 -15.80 -1.29 8.76
C THR A 130 -16.45 -2.51 8.14
N PRO A 131 -17.68 -2.44 7.59
CA PRO A 131 -18.31 -3.58 6.93
C PRO A 131 -17.47 -4.19 5.79
N GLN A 132 -16.61 -3.38 5.15
CA GLN A 132 -15.74 -3.81 4.05
C GLN A 132 -14.39 -4.35 4.52
N VAL A 133 -13.92 -3.92 5.70
CA VAL A 133 -12.61 -4.28 6.25
C VAL A 133 -12.77 -4.49 7.74
N ASP A 134 -12.87 -5.74 8.14
CA ASP A 134 -12.84 -6.16 9.54
C ASP A 134 -11.38 -6.33 10.01
N ILE A 135 -11.10 -5.88 11.23
CA ILE A 135 -9.77 -5.81 11.82
C ILE A 135 -9.77 -6.65 13.10
N ALA A 136 -9.02 -7.74 13.08
CA ALA A 136 -8.83 -8.56 14.28
C ALA A 136 -7.99 -7.82 15.35
N GLU A 137 -8.34 -8.00 16.63
CA GLU A 137 -7.58 -7.48 17.79
C GLU A 137 -6.09 -7.81 17.69
N ALA A 138 -5.75 -9.03 17.26
CA ALA A 138 -4.36 -9.47 17.09
C ALA A 138 -3.58 -8.63 16.07
N THR A 139 -4.25 -8.14 15.02
CA THR A 139 -3.65 -7.28 13.99
C THR A 139 -3.36 -5.89 14.56
N ALA A 140 -4.31 -5.30 15.29
CA ALA A 140 -4.12 -4.03 15.96
C ALA A 140 -3.01 -4.11 17.02
N ASN A 141 -2.98 -5.20 17.79
CA ASN A 141 -1.96 -5.44 18.82
C ASN A 141 -0.55 -5.60 18.22
N GLU A 142 -0.38 -6.39 17.15
CA GLU A 142 0.91 -6.49 16.45
C GLU A 142 1.36 -5.10 15.98
N TYR A 143 0.45 -4.33 15.40
CA TYR A 143 0.78 -3.00 14.88
C TYR A 143 1.17 -2.01 15.98
N LEU A 144 0.40 -1.94 17.07
CA LEU A 144 0.72 -1.11 18.23
C LEU A 144 2.07 -1.46 18.86
N ARG A 145 2.44 -2.73 18.91
CA ARG A 145 3.77 -3.15 19.41
C ARG A 145 4.91 -2.63 18.54
N PHE A 146 4.76 -2.70 17.21
CA PHE A 146 5.74 -2.13 16.29
C PHE A 146 5.82 -0.61 16.42
N LEU A 147 4.68 0.08 16.51
CA LEU A 147 4.63 1.53 16.73
C LEU A 147 5.25 1.93 18.07
N ALA A 148 5.01 1.16 19.13
CA ALA A 148 5.58 1.41 20.46
C ALA A 148 7.09 1.24 20.46
N ALA A 149 7.60 0.20 19.81
CA ALA A 149 9.04 -0.03 19.68
C ALA A 149 9.76 1.01 18.81
N ALA A 150 9.00 1.79 18.02
CA ALA A 150 9.49 2.91 17.20
C ALA A 150 9.15 4.29 17.81
N ASP A 151 8.63 4.33 19.04
CA ASP A 151 8.18 5.53 19.76
C ASP A 151 7.04 6.33 19.10
N TYR A 152 6.29 5.74 18.16
CA TYR A 152 5.10 6.38 17.57
C TYR A 152 3.93 6.43 18.55
N VAL A 153 3.84 5.44 19.44
CA VAL A 153 2.86 5.40 20.52
C VAL A 153 3.59 5.16 21.83
N SER A 154 3.07 5.72 22.92
CA SER A 154 3.54 5.44 24.27
C SER A 154 2.59 4.48 24.97
N ILE A 155 3.14 3.64 25.85
CA ILE A 155 2.34 2.81 26.76
C ILE A 155 2.01 3.68 27.98
N ILE A 156 0.76 4.11 28.09
CA ILE A 156 0.31 4.91 29.24
C ILE A 156 -0.14 4.03 30.41
N ARG A 157 -0.51 2.78 30.13
CA ARG A 157 -0.77 1.76 31.15
C ARG A 157 -0.29 0.40 30.65
N PRO A 158 0.71 -0.22 31.30
CA PRO A 158 1.13 -1.57 30.94
C PRO A 158 0.00 -2.57 31.22
N GLY A 159 -0.09 -3.61 30.39
CA GLY A 159 -1.01 -4.71 30.64
C GLY A 159 -0.54 -5.63 31.76
N SER A 160 -1.49 -6.35 32.35
CA SER A 160 -1.27 -7.43 33.32
C SER A 160 -2.28 -8.55 33.06
N PRO A 161 -2.22 -9.72 33.74
CA PRO A 161 -3.24 -10.76 33.57
C PRO A 161 -4.65 -10.18 33.76
N GLY A 162 -5.50 -10.27 32.73
CA GLY A 162 -6.84 -9.71 32.71
C GLY A 162 -6.95 -8.21 32.41
N VAL A 163 -5.83 -7.48 32.27
CA VAL A 163 -5.79 -6.04 31.98
C VAL A 163 -5.05 -5.79 30.67
N LEU A 164 -5.76 -5.22 29.69
CA LEU A 164 -5.18 -4.89 28.39
C LEU A 164 -4.22 -3.68 28.49
N THR A 165 -3.13 -3.73 27.72
CA THR A 165 -2.20 -2.59 27.60
C THR A 165 -2.90 -1.42 26.90
N ARG A 166 -2.70 -0.22 27.44
CA ARG A 166 -3.26 1.01 26.88
C ARG A 166 -2.17 1.87 26.27
N TYR A 167 -2.41 2.29 25.04
CA TYR A 167 -1.49 3.05 24.21
C TYR A 167 -2.05 4.44 23.94
N ARG A 168 -1.17 5.40 23.67
CA ARG A 168 -1.54 6.73 23.19
C ARG A 168 -0.60 7.16 22.07
N LEU A 169 -1.13 7.74 21.00
CA LEU A 169 -0.33 8.31 19.93
C LEU A 169 0.56 9.44 20.47
N VAL A 170 1.85 9.40 20.15
CA VAL A 170 2.76 10.51 20.41
C VAL A 170 2.51 11.57 19.33
N SER A 171 1.96 12.72 19.73
CA SER A 171 1.49 13.74 18.78
C SER A 171 2.58 14.26 17.83
N THR A 172 3.83 14.34 18.30
CA THR A 172 4.99 14.75 17.49
C THR A 172 5.45 13.69 16.49
N ARG A 173 4.96 12.46 16.58
CA ARG A 173 5.26 11.34 15.67
C ARG A 173 4.12 11.08 14.67
N TRP A 174 3.18 12.02 14.54
CA TRP A 174 2.31 12.05 13.37
C TRP A 174 3.09 12.58 12.16
N THR A 175 3.77 11.68 11.46
CA THR A 175 4.65 12.01 10.34
C THR A 175 3.90 12.24 9.02
N GLY A 176 2.64 11.84 8.92
CA GLY A 176 1.79 12.12 7.77
C GLY A 176 0.61 11.16 7.58
N PRO A 177 -0.13 11.32 6.46
CA PRO A 177 -1.35 10.56 6.20
C PRO A 177 -1.11 9.09 5.84
N ARG A 178 0.13 8.69 5.49
CA ARG A 178 0.47 7.31 5.17
C ARG A 178 0.84 6.56 6.46
N ALA A 179 0.30 5.36 6.64
CA ALA A 179 0.61 4.56 7.82
C ALA A 179 2.01 3.95 7.74
N PRO A 180 2.81 3.95 8.83
CA PRO A 180 4.02 3.15 8.91
C PRO A 180 3.76 1.68 8.56
N MET A 181 4.61 1.10 7.71
CA MET A 181 4.43 -0.21 7.10
C MET A 181 5.33 -1.26 7.76
N ILE A 182 4.72 -2.32 8.29
CA ILE A 182 5.48 -3.51 8.70
C ILE A 182 5.89 -4.29 7.44
N GLN A 183 7.19 -4.37 7.19
CA GLN A 183 7.77 -5.11 6.08
C GLN A 183 7.96 -6.60 6.43
N ARG A 184 8.16 -7.44 5.40
CA ARG A 184 8.38 -8.89 5.58
C ARG A 184 9.60 -9.20 6.46
N THR A 185 10.62 -8.36 6.40
CA THR A 185 11.84 -8.39 7.22
C THR A 185 11.60 -8.01 8.68
N LYS A 186 10.35 -7.86 9.12
CA LYS A 186 9.96 -7.40 10.47
C LYS A 186 10.60 -6.05 10.83
N GLN A 187 10.66 -5.18 9.82
CA GLN A 187 11.02 -3.77 9.94
C GLN A 187 9.77 -2.89 9.86
N LEU A 188 9.77 -1.76 10.56
CA LEU A 188 8.79 -0.70 10.40
C LEU A 188 9.38 0.39 9.52
N TYR A 189 8.79 0.59 8.35
CA TYR A 189 9.16 1.64 7.41
C TYR A 189 8.11 2.73 7.43
N ASP A 190 8.48 3.99 7.59
CA ASP A 190 7.57 5.12 7.47
C ASP A 190 7.60 5.73 6.06
N PRO A 191 6.51 5.61 5.27
CA PRO A 191 6.46 6.18 3.93
C PRO A 191 6.40 7.71 3.87
N ASN A 192 6.13 8.40 4.98
CA ASN A 192 6.10 9.86 5.01
C ASN A 192 7.52 10.45 5.17
N THR A 193 8.37 9.82 5.99
CA THR A 193 9.78 10.21 6.16
C THR A 193 10.72 9.52 5.18
N GLY A 194 10.33 8.34 4.68
CA GLY A 194 11.16 7.52 3.79
C GLY A 194 12.17 6.62 4.52
N GLU A 195 12.01 6.42 5.83
CA GLU A 195 13.00 5.78 6.69
C GLU A 195 12.49 4.45 7.30
N VAL A 196 13.43 3.54 7.58
CA VAL A 196 13.17 2.39 8.47
C VAL A 196 13.36 2.86 9.91
N VAL A 197 12.25 3.00 10.63
CA VAL A 197 12.21 3.59 11.99
C VAL A 197 12.34 2.54 13.09
N TYR A 198 12.19 1.26 12.77
CA TYR A 198 12.43 0.17 13.71
C TYR A 198 12.76 -1.13 12.98
N THR A 199 13.71 -1.91 13.51
CA THR A 199 14.03 -3.27 13.06
C THR A 199 13.94 -4.21 14.25
N ARG A 200 13.09 -5.24 14.14
CA ARG A 200 13.02 -6.28 15.17
C ARG A 200 14.27 -7.15 15.08
N VAL A 201 15.15 -7.08 16.08
CA VAL A 201 16.28 -7.99 16.18
C VAL A 201 15.74 -9.37 16.53
N THR A 202 15.72 -10.28 15.55
CA THR A 202 15.61 -11.71 15.83
C THR A 202 17.00 -12.18 16.25
N LYS A 203 17.17 -12.69 17.48
CA LYS A 203 18.41 -13.38 17.87
C LYS A 203 18.68 -14.44 16.81
N THR A 204 19.74 -14.28 16.03
CA THR A 204 20.29 -15.34 15.20
C THR A 204 20.84 -16.40 16.16
N GLU A 205 20.27 -17.60 16.16
CA GLU A 205 20.91 -18.76 16.76
C GLU A 205 22.25 -18.97 16.03
N GLY A 206 23.37 -18.79 16.74
CA GLY A 206 24.70 -19.06 16.15
C GLY A 206 25.84 -18.11 16.52
N GLY A 207 25.81 -17.46 17.69
CA GLY A 207 27.02 -16.82 18.25
C GLY A 207 27.47 -17.58 19.49
N GLU A 208 28.47 -18.44 19.34
CA GLU A 208 29.26 -18.96 20.48
C GLU A 208 30.23 -17.87 21.00
N PRO A 209 30.72 -18.01 22.25
CA PRO A 209 31.24 -16.91 23.07
C PRO A 209 32.55 -16.27 22.57
#